data_AF-A0A1P8WL86-F1
#
_entry.id   AF-A0A1P8WL86-F1
#
_cell.length_a   1.000
_cell.length_b   1.000
_cell.length_c   1.000
_cell.angle_alpha   90.00
_cell.angle_beta   90.00
_cell.angle_gamma   90.00
#
_symmetry.space_group_name_H-M   'P 1'
#
loop_
_entity.id
_entity.type
_entity.pdbx_description
1 polymer ?
#
loop_
_entity_poly.entity_id
_entity_poly.type
_entity_poly.pdbx_seq_one_letter_code
_entity_poly.pdbx_strand_id
1 'polypeptide(L)'
;MLTVPATDEPATVLPELLSKASVCELLDNVTPKHVENLVRSGRMPPPVYLGRSPRWQRRVLLEWIESGCLVVDAERFDTWQAMQSAAH
;
A
#
# COMPACT_ATOMS: atom_id res chain seq x y z
N MET A 1 22.99 37.64 18.79
CA MET A 1 22.43 36.28 18.76
C MET A 1 20.96 36.37 18.41
N LEU A 2 20.60 35.99 17.20
CA LEU A 2 19.22 35.67 16.82
C LEU A 2 19.29 34.36 16.03
N THR A 3 18.96 33.26 16.70
CA THR A 3 18.77 31.96 16.06
C THR A 3 17.41 31.99 15.40
N VAL A 4 17.39 31.97 14.07
CA VAL A 4 16.17 31.78 13.28
C VAL A 4 15.92 30.27 13.20
N PRO A 5 14.81 29.73 13.74
CA PRO A 5 14.44 28.34 13.52
C PRO A 5 13.49 28.30 12.31
N ALA A 6 14.01 27.98 11.14
CA ALA A 6 13.20 27.51 10.03
C ALA A 6 14.14 26.80 9.07
N THR A 7 14.32 25.51 9.33
CA THR A 7 14.66 24.55 8.29
C THR A 7 13.57 24.67 7.22
N ASP A 8 13.79 25.52 6.23
CA ASP A 8 13.12 25.45 4.93
C ASP A 8 13.76 24.25 4.19
N GLU A 9 13.52 23.05 4.72
CA GLU A 9 13.64 21.86 3.88
C GLU A 9 12.47 22.00 2.91
N PRO A 10 12.70 22.14 1.59
CA PRO A 10 11.61 22.05 0.65
C PRO A 10 11.07 20.64 0.82
N ALA A 11 9.94 20.55 1.53
CA ALA A 11 9.09 19.38 1.60
C ALA A 11 8.79 19.04 0.15
N THR A 12 9.65 18.21 -0.42
CA THR A 12 9.52 17.70 -1.77
C THR A 12 8.47 16.61 -1.62
N VAL A 13 7.22 17.04 -1.41
CA VAL A 13 6.03 16.20 -1.42
C VAL A 13 5.77 15.82 -2.87
N LEU A 14 6.75 15.14 -3.47
CA LEU A 14 6.50 14.37 -4.66
C LEU A 14 5.52 13.28 -4.23
N PRO A 15 4.35 13.15 -4.89
CA PRO A 15 3.53 11.98 -4.69
C PRO A 15 4.38 10.77 -5.10
N GLU A 16 4.83 10.01 -4.11
CA GLU A 16 5.67 8.85 -4.32
C GLU A 16 4.82 7.79 -5.02
N LEU A 17 4.93 7.76 -6.36
CA LEU A 17 4.19 6.87 -7.23
C LEU A 17 4.81 5.48 -7.17
N LEU A 18 4.25 4.64 -6.31
CA LEU A 18 4.66 3.26 -6.13
C LEU A 18 4.39 2.46 -7.39
N SER A 19 5.40 1.68 -7.79
CA SER A 19 5.27 0.67 -8.83
C SER A 19 4.43 -0.50 -8.32
N LYS A 20 3.90 -1.32 -9.24
CA LYS A 20 3.22 -2.56 -8.86
C LYS A 20 4.06 -3.43 -7.92
N ALA A 21 5.38 -3.54 -8.16
CA ALA A 21 6.28 -4.32 -7.31
C ALA A 21 6.37 -3.74 -5.89
N SER A 22 6.53 -2.43 -5.77
CA SER A 22 6.60 -1.75 -4.48
C SER A 22 5.28 -1.83 -3.69
N VAL A 23 4.14 -1.85 -4.40
CA VAL A 23 2.83 -2.09 -3.78
C VAL A 23 2.71 -3.52 -3.26
N CYS A 24 3.22 -4.51 -4.00
CA CYS A 24 3.27 -5.89 -3.53
C CYS A 24 4.09 -6.02 -2.23
N GLU A 25 5.24 -5.35 -2.16
CA GLU A 25 6.08 -5.31 -0.95
C GLU A 25 5.36 -4.60 0.21
N LEU A 26 4.67 -3.48 -0.07
CA LEU A 26 3.92 -2.72 0.94
C LEU A 26 2.80 -3.54 1.58
N LEU A 27 2.15 -4.41 0.82
CA LEU A 27 1.00 -5.21 1.26
C LEU A 27 1.41 -6.59 1.82
N ASP A 28 2.64 -6.73 2.31
CA ASP A 28 3.20 -7.98 2.85
C ASP A 28 3.34 -9.10 1.79
N ASN A 29 4.12 -8.80 0.74
CA ASN A 29 4.52 -9.74 -0.32
C ASN A 29 3.36 -10.35 -1.13
N VAL A 30 2.28 -9.59 -1.33
CA VAL A 30 1.16 -10.00 -2.16
C VAL A 30 1.57 -10.17 -3.62
N THR A 31 1.08 -11.21 -4.30
CA THR A 31 1.41 -11.44 -5.73
C THR A 31 0.84 -10.32 -6.62
N PRO A 32 1.52 -9.89 -7.71
CA PRO A 32 1.02 -8.86 -8.62
C PRO A 32 -0.38 -9.10 -9.19
N LYS A 33 -0.72 -10.37 -9.47
CA LYS A 33 -2.05 -10.78 -9.93
C LYS A 33 -3.14 -10.51 -8.89
N HIS A 34 -2.81 -10.62 -7.61
CA HIS A 34 -3.74 -10.34 -6.52
C HIS A 34 -4.01 -8.83 -6.43
N VAL A 35 -2.97 -7.99 -6.56
CA VAL A 35 -3.13 -6.52 -6.67
C VAL A 35 -4.05 -6.15 -7.84
N GLU A 36 -3.85 -6.75 -9.01
CA GLU A 36 -4.72 -6.53 -10.18
C GLU A 36 -6.17 -6.97 -9.91
N ASN A 37 -6.38 -8.08 -9.20
CA ASN A 37 -7.71 -8.54 -8.80
C ASN A 37 -8.37 -7.60 -7.78
N LEU A 38 -7.62 -7.03 -6.84
CA LEU A 38 -8.14 -6.08 -5.87
C LEU A 38 -8.58 -4.78 -6.55
N VAL A 39 -7.79 -4.29 -7.49
CA VAL A 39 -8.18 -3.13 -8.32
C VAL A 39 -9.41 -3.45 -9.16
N ARG A 40 -9.43 -4.61 -9.83
CA ARG A 40 -10.56 -5.02 -10.68
C ARG A 40 -11.86 -5.23 -9.89
N SER A 41 -11.75 -5.68 -8.65
CA SER A 41 -12.91 -5.85 -7.74
C SER A 41 -13.32 -4.56 -7.03
N GLY A 42 -12.61 -3.45 -7.25
CA GLY A 42 -12.88 -2.16 -6.61
C GLY A 42 -12.58 -2.15 -5.11
N ARG A 43 -11.82 -3.13 -4.62
CA ARG A 43 -11.44 -3.26 -3.20
C ARG A 43 -10.20 -2.45 -2.85
N MET A 44 -9.41 -2.07 -3.85
CA MET A 44 -8.21 -1.26 -3.72
C MET A 44 -8.36 0.02 -4.56
N PRO A 45 -7.76 1.15 -4.13
CA PRO A 45 -7.79 2.38 -4.91
C PRO A 45 -7.26 2.17 -6.34
N PRO A 46 -7.88 2.81 -7.34
CA PRO A 46 -7.49 2.65 -8.73
C PRO A 46 -6.08 3.23 -8.97
N PRO A 47 -5.27 2.61 -9.83
CA PRO A 47 -3.96 3.13 -10.19
C PRO A 47 -4.08 4.37 -11.09
N VAL A 48 -3.09 5.23 -11.00
CA VAL A 48 -2.76 6.23 -12.00
C VAL A 48 -1.94 5.55 -13.10
N TYR A 49 -2.38 5.64 -14.34
CA TYR A 49 -1.66 5.03 -15.47
C TYR A 49 -0.62 6.00 -16.05
N LEU A 50 0.66 5.64 -15.92
CA LEU A 50 1.74 6.27 -16.67
C LEU A 50 2.01 5.45 -17.94
N GLY A 51 1.23 5.75 -18.99
CA GLY A 51 1.20 4.94 -20.21
C GLY A 51 0.64 3.55 -19.93
N ARG A 52 1.46 2.50 -20.10
CA ARG A 52 1.07 1.10 -19.82
C ARG A 52 1.39 0.66 -18.39
N SER A 53 2.07 1.49 -17.59
CA SER A 53 2.51 1.12 -16.25
C SER A 53 1.57 1.69 -15.19
N PRO A 54 0.83 0.84 -14.44
CA PRO A 54 0.02 1.31 -13.33
C PRO A 54 0.92 1.76 -12.18
N ARG A 55 0.57 2.90 -11.58
CA ARG A 55 1.23 3.50 -10.43
C ARG A 55 0.21 3.85 -9.37
N TRP A 56 0.60 3.73 -8.11
CA TRP A 56 -0.25 4.11 -6.99
C TRP A 56 0.39 5.22 -6.20
N GLN A 57 -0.40 6.20 -5.79
CA GLN A 57 0.08 7.21 -4.86
C GLN A 57 0.24 6.54 -3.49
N ARG A 58 1.47 6.55 -2.95
CA ARG A 58 1.79 5.98 -1.64
C ARG A 58 0.82 6.45 -0.57
N ARG A 59 0.55 7.76 -0.52
CA ARG A 59 -0.36 8.37 0.46
C ARG A 59 -1.76 7.75 0.44
N VAL A 60 -2.36 7.63 -0.74
CA VAL A 60 -3.71 7.05 -0.91
C VAL A 60 -3.74 5.59 -0.47
N LEU A 61 -2.67 4.83 -0.75
CA LEU A 61 -2.56 3.46 -0.28
C LEU A 61 -2.45 3.36 1.24
N LEU A 62 -1.64 4.21 1.86
CA LEU A 62 -1.49 4.24 3.31
C LEU A 62 -2.81 4.65 3.99
N GLU A 63 -3.45 5.72 3.51
CA GLU A 63 -4.77 6.16 4.02
C GLU A 63 -5.82 5.04 3.87
N TRP A 64 -5.79 4.29 2.76
CA TRP A 64 -6.67 3.15 2.55
C TRP A 64 -6.37 1.97 3.49
N ILE A 65 -5.10 1.68 3.77
CA ILE A 65 -4.69 0.66 4.75
C ILE A 65 -5.16 1.06 6.15
N GLU A 66 -4.90 2.31 6.55
CA GLU A 66 -5.27 2.88 7.85
C GLU A 66 -6.79 2.98 8.05
N SER A 67 -7.54 3.25 6.99
CA SER A 67 -9.01 3.30 7.02
C SER A 67 -9.66 1.92 7.21
N GLY A 68 -8.86 0.87 7.41
CA GLY A 68 -9.31 -0.50 7.46
C GLY A 68 -9.47 -1.02 6.05
N CYS A 69 -8.35 -1.48 5.47
CA CYS A 69 -8.35 -2.30 4.26
C CYS A 69 -9.44 -3.38 4.41
N LEU A 70 -10.56 -3.22 3.70
CA LEU A 70 -11.72 -4.11 3.83
C LEU A 70 -11.37 -5.47 3.21
N VAL A 71 -10.67 -6.32 3.95
CA VAL A 71 -10.53 -7.74 3.60
C VAL A 71 -11.51 -8.53 4.45
N VAL A 72 -12.43 -9.14 3.72
CA VAL A 72 -13.37 -10.18 4.10
C VAL A 72 -12.77 -11.23 5.05
N ASP A 73 -13.50 -11.46 6.14
CA ASP A 73 -13.45 -12.57 7.11
C ASP A 73 -12.14 -12.74 7.90
N ALA A 74 -12.05 -12.03 9.04
CA ALA A 74 -11.02 -12.22 10.07
C ALA A 74 -10.75 -13.71 10.39
N GLU A 75 -11.80 -14.55 10.37
CA GLU A 75 -11.72 -16.00 10.60
C GLU A 75 -10.78 -16.73 9.63
N ARG A 76 -10.69 -16.30 8.37
CA ARG A 76 -9.84 -16.95 7.37
C ARG A 76 -8.37 -16.54 7.51
N PHE A 77 -8.12 -15.34 8.03
CA PHE A 77 -6.78 -14.86 8.36
C PHE A 77 -6.23 -15.58 9.60
N ASP A 78 -7.03 -15.71 10.65
CA ASP A 78 -6.68 -16.50 11.84
C ASP A 78 -6.36 -17.96 11.50
N THR A 79 -7.14 -18.56 10.59
CA THR A 79 -6.88 -19.94 10.13
C THR A 79 -5.54 -20.06 9.39
N TRP A 80 -5.16 -19.07 8.58
CA TRP A 80 -3.89 -19.06 7.86
C TRP A 80 -2.70 -18.82 8.80
N GLN A 81 -2.84 -17.89 9.74
CA GLN A 81 -1.80 -17.58 10.73
C GLN A 81 -1.58 -18.76 11.70
N ALA A 82 -2.65 -19.44 12.11
CA ALA A 82 -2.58 -20.67 12.89
C ALA A 82 -1.90 -21.82 12.14
N MET A 83 -2.11 -21.95 10.83
CA MET A 83 -1.41 -22.94 9.99
C MET A 83 0.10 -22.64 9.89
N GLN A 84 0.50 -21.37 9.92
CA GLN A 84 1.91 -20.98 9.81
C GLN A 84 2.69 -21.15 11.13
N SER A 85 2.05 -20.95 12.28
CA SER A 85 2.69 -21.15 13.60
C SER A 85 2.80 -22.61 14.03
N ALA A 86 2.02 -23.53 13.45
CA ALA A 86 2.07 -24.97 13.74
C ALA A 86 3.22 -25.71 13.03
N ALA A 87 3.98 -25.02 12.17
CA ALA A 87 5.09 -25.59 11.40
C ALA A 87 6.48 -25.40 12.05
N HIS A 88 6.53 -25.06 13.35
CA HIS A 88 7.77 -24.86 14.11
C HIS A 88 7.84 -25.76 15.35
#